data_AF-A0A519E8Y6-F1
#
_entry.id   AF-A0A519E8Y6-F1
#
_cell.length_a   1.000
_cell.length_b   1.000
_cell.length_c   1.000
_cell.angle_alpha   90.00
_cell.angle_beta   90.00
_cell.angle_gamma   90.00
#
_symmetry.space_group_name_H-M   'P 1'
#
loop_
_entity.id
_entity.type
_entity.pdbx_description
1 polymer ?
#
loop_
_entity_poly.entity_id
_entity_poly.type
_entity_poly.pdbx_seq_one_letter_code
_entity_poly.pdbx_strand_id
1 'polypeptide(L)'
;MPLARTLTLGLMSYIGLVFLLRVSGKRALSKMNAFDLIVTVALGSTLATVLLSKDVSLVQGFAALALLLLMQFVVTWLSVRFKWVRELVASEPTLLAYDGKMLDAALTKTRVSREEVLAAVRAAGFGHLDEVSAVVLETDGSCNVVKRNHDGKSKSIQGIV
;
A
#
# COMPACT_ATOMS: atom_id res chain seq x y z
N MET A 1 14.68 38.52 9.71
CA MET A 1 14.95 37.19 10.31
C MET A 1 14.32 36.07 9.46
N PRO A 2 14.99 35.62 8.39
CA PRO A 2 14.50 34.51 7.57
C PRO A 2 14.48 33.18 8.35
N LEU A 3 15.50 32.92 9.16
CA LEU A 3 15.64 31.68 9.97
C LEU A 3 14.53 31.53 11.01
N ALA A 4 14.20 32.59 11.76
CA ALA A 4 13.15 32.55 12.78
C ALA A 4 11.77 32.27 12.16
N ARG A 5 11.50 32.83 10.97
CA ARG A 5 10.27 32.58 10.20
C ARG A 5 10.20 31.13 9.71
N THR A 6 11.30 30.58 9.19
CA THR A 6 11.36 29.17 8.74
C THR A 6 11.18 28.21 9.91
N LEU A 7 11.76 28.51 11.08
CA LEU A 7 11.61 27.68 12.28
C LEU A 7 10.17 27.69 12.81
N THR A 8 9.52 28.84 12.87
CA THR A 8 8.13 28.95 13.34
C THR A 8 7.13 28.35 12.37
N LEU A 9 7.23 28.66 11.07
CA LEU A 9 6.39 28.02 10.04
C LEU A 9 6.65 26.51 9.96
N GLY A 10 7.92 26.11 10.05
CA GLY A 10 8.37 24.73 10.10
C GLY A 10 7.65 23.93 11.16
N LEU A 11 7.73 24.42 12.40
CA LEU A 11 7.15 23.76 13.55
C LEU A 11 5.61 23.68 13.44
N MET A 12 4.95 24.78 13.05
CA MET A 12 3.50 24.82 12.87
C MET A 12 3.00 23.87 11.76
N SER A 13 3.71 23.84 10.62
CA SER A 13 3.35 22.97 9.49
C SER A 13 3.58 21.50 9.83
N TYR A 14 4.67 21.18 10.53
CA TYR A 14 4.95 19.81 10.98
C TYR A 14 3.90 19.32 11.99
N ILE A 15 3.56 20.12 13.01
CA ILE A 15 2.50 19.78 13.97
C ILE A 15 1.16 19.60 13.26
N GLY A 16 0.83 20.51 12.32
CA GLY A 16 -0.38 20.41 11.51
C GLY A 16 -0.43 19.13 10.68
N LEU A 17 0.66 18.76 10.00
CA LEU A 17 0.75 17.53 9.23
C LEU A 17 0.63 16.29 10.12
N VAL A 18 1.31 16.25 11.27
CA VAL A 18 1.22 15.14 12.22
C VAL A 18 -0.21 14.99 12.75
N PHE A 19 -0.87 16.08 13.08
CA PHE A 19 -2.27 16.07 13.51
C PHE A 19 -3.19 15.51 12.41
N LEU A 20 -3.03 16.03 11.19
CA LEU A 20 -3.77 15.61 10.01
C LEU A 20 -3.57 14.11 9.69
N LEU A 21 -2.34 13.62 9.73
CA LEU A 21 -2.02 12.20 9.53
C LEU A 21 -2.63 11.32 10.64
N ARG A 22 -2.63 11.80 11.89
CA ARG A 22 -3.21 11.07 13.02
C ARG A 22 -4.73 10.95 12.93
N VAL A 23 -5.40 11.97 12.39
CA VAL A 23 -6.84 11.94 12.08
C VAL A 23 -7.13 10.99 10.91
N SER A 24 -6.25 10.93 9.90
CA SER A 24 -6.39 10.02 8.74
C SER A 24 -6.32 8.52 9.14
N GLY A 25 -5.80 8.20 10.32
CA GLY A 25 -5.96 6.90 10.97
C GLY A 25 -4.86 5.86 10.68
N LYS A 26 -4.93 4.73 11.39
CA LYS A 26 -3.89 3.65 11.44
C LYS A 26 -3.66 2.89 10.12
N ARG A 27 -4.49 3.11 9.09
CA ARG A 27 -4.46 2.32 7.85
C ARG A 27 -3.32 2.74 6.91
N ALA A 28 -2.86 3.99 7.00
CA ALA A 28 -1.76 4.49 6.17
C ALA A 28 -0.44 3.71 6.37
N LEU A 29 -0.25 3.07 7.53
CA LEU A 29 1.01 2.38 7.87
C LEU A 29 0.98 0.85 7.72
N SER A 30 -0.19 0.20 7.61
CA SER A 30 -0.25 -1.25 7.89
C SER A 30 -0.14 -2.17 6.67
N LYS A 31 -0.43 -1.69 5.46
CA LYS A 31 -0.18 -2.34 4.16
C LYS A 31 -0.32 -1.25 3.10
N MET A 32 0.76 -0.54 2.79
CA MET A 32 0.72 0.57 1.84
C MET A 32 0.44 0.02 0.44
N ASN A 33 -0.73 0.35 -0.08
CA ASN A 33 -1.01 0.17 -1.48
C ASN A 33 -0.19 1.20 -2.30
N ALA A 34 0.10 0.93 -3.58
CA ALA A 34 0.85 1.86 -4.44
C ALA A 34 0.25 3.28 -4.44
N PHE A 35 -1.08 3.37 -4.31
CA PHE A 35 -1.77 4.65 -4.19
C PHE A 35 -1.42 5.43 -2.90
N ASP A 36 -1.33 4.74 -1.75
CA ASP A 36 -0.96 5.39 -0.47
C ASP A 36 0.47 5.92 -0.52
N LEU A 37 1.36 5.23 -1.23
CA LEU A 37 2.73 5.69 -1.48
C LEU A 37 2.74 6.99 -2.30
N ILE A 38 1.99 7.03 -3.40
CA ILE A 38 1.88 8.23 -4.25
C ILE A 38 1.38 9.43 -3.44
N VAL A 39 0.34 9.24 -2.63
CA VAL A 39 -0.20 10.31 -1.79
C VAL A 39 0.80 10.75 -0.73
N THR A 40 1.50 9.82 -0.08
CA THR A 40 2.52 10.13 0.93
C THR A 40 3.66 10.96 0.33
N VAL A 41 4.12 10.62 -0.87
CA VAL A 41 5.13 11.38 -1.60
C VAL A 41 4.61 12.77 -1.97
N ALA A 42 3.37 12.88 -2.45
CA ALA A 42 2.74 14.16 -2.78
C ALA A 42 2.60 15.08 -1.56
N LEU A 43 2.20 14.52 -0.39
CA LEU A 43 2.13 15.26 0.86
C LEU A 43 3.50 15.77 1.31
N GLY A 44 4.53 14.93 1.23
CA GLY A 44 5.91 15.32 1.57
C GLY A 44 6.45 16.42 0.65
N SER A 45 6.22 16.30 -0.65
CA SER A 45 6.59 17.31 -1.65
C SER A 45 5.87 18.64 -1.40
N THR A 46 4.55 18.58 -1.15
CA THR A 46 3.74 19.78 -0.85
C THR A 46 4.20 20.44 0.44
N LEU A 47 4.49 19.67 1.49
CA LEU A 47 5.02 20.20 2.74
C LEU A 47 6.36 20.91 2.52
N ALA A 48 7.28 20.29 1.76
CA ALA A 48 8.57 20.90 1.44
C ALA A 48 8.39 22.24 0.70
N THR A 49 7.48 22.30 -0.27
CA THR A 49 7.14 23.55 -0.97
C THR A 49 6.59 24.61 -0.01
N VAL A 50 5.67 24.27 0.88
CA VAL A 50 5.12 25.21 1.88
C VAL A 50 6.20 25.76 2.82
N LEU A 51 7.21 24.94 3.13
CA LEU A 51 8.31 25.32 4.02
C LEU A 51 9.38 26.18 3.34
N LEU A 52 9.70 25.89 2.08
CA LEU A 52 10.81 26.54 1.37
C LEU A 52 10.35 27.74 0.53
N SER A 53 9.13 27.71 0.00
CA SER A 53 8.62 28.77 -0.87
C SER A 53 8.08 29.94 -0.06
N LYS A 54 8.72 31.11 -0.20
CA LYS A 54 8.32 32.35 0.49
C LYS A 54 7.02 32.95 -0.05
N ASP A 55 6.65 32.57 -1.27
CA ASP A 55 5.48 33.07 -2.01
C ASP A 55 4.20 32.31 -1.66
N VAL A 56 4.31 31.16 -0.99
CA VAL A 56 3.16 30.36 -0.58
C VAL A 56 2.72 30.83 0.80
N SER A 57 1.48 31.29 0.91
CA SER A 57 0.89 31.61 2.21
C SER A 57 0.63 30.33 3.01
N LEU A 58 0.72 30.40 4.34
CA LEU A 58 0.38 29.27 5.22
C LEU A 58 -1.02 28.73 4.95
N VAL A 59 -1.98 29.61 4.69
CA VAL A 59 -3.37 29.23 4.40
C VAL A 59 -3.45 28.41 3.11
N GLN A 60 -2.75 28.81 2.06
CA GLN A 60 -2.68 28.03 0.81
C GLN A 60 -1.99 26.68 1.02
N GLY A 61 -0.92 26.64 1.82
CA GLY A 61 -0.22 25.40 2.15
C GLY A 61 -1.09 24.41 2.92
N PHE A 62 -1.78 24.89 3.95
CA PHE A 62 -2.74 24.09 4.71
C PHE A 62 -3.92 23.64 3.84
N ALA A 63 -4.44 24.52 2.98
CA ALA A 63 -5.51 24.15 2.05
C ALA A 63 -5.08 23.04 1.07
N ALA A 64 -3.86 23.12 0.53
CA ALA A 64 -3.31 22.09 -0.35
C ALA A 64 -3.14 20.74 0.37
N LEU A 65 -2.56 20.74 1.57
CA LEU A 65 -2.42 19.54 2.39
C LEU A 65 -3.78 18.94 2.78
N ALA A 66 -4.73 19.78 3.20
CA ALA A 66 -6.08 19.36 3.54
C ALA A 66 -6.82 18.77 2.33
N LEU A 67 -6.65 19.35 1.14
CA LEU A 67 -7.23 18.83 -0.09
C LEU A 67 -6.66 17.45 -0.45
N LEU A 68 -5.34 17.27 -0.35
CA LEU A 68 -4.69 15.98 -0.61
C LEU A 68 -5.19 14.89 0.33
N LEU A 69 -5.30 15.21 1.63
CA LEU A 69 -5.81 14.27 2.63
C LEU A 69 -7.31 13.99 2.44
N LEU A 70 -8.10 15.00 2.07
CA LEU A 70 -9.51 14.81 1.77
C LEU A 70 -9.69 13.92 0.54
N MET A 71 -8.90 14.11 -0.52
CA MET A 71 -8.89 13.22 -1.68
C MET A 71 -8.47 11.79 -1.30
N GLN A 72 -7.42 11.63 -0.49
CA GLN A 72 -7.02 10.31 0.01
C GLN A 72 -8.15 9.64 0.78
N PHE A 73 -8.82 10.38 1.67
CA PHE A 73 -9.94 9.89 2.45
C PHE A 73 -11.10 9.48 1.56
N VAL A 74 -11.47 10.31 0.58
CA VAL A 74 -12.55 10.03 -0.39
C VAL A 74 -12.23 8.76 -1.17
N VAL A 75 -11.03 8.64 -1.73
CA VAL A 75 -10.63 7.44 -2.49
C VAL A 75 -10.66 6.19 -1.62
N THR A 76 -10.15 6.28 -0.39
CA THR A 76 -10.15 5.16 0.56
C THR A 76 -11.57 4.78 0.99
N TRP A 77 -12.45 5.77 1.20
CA TRP A 77 -13.84 5.52 1.56
C TRP A 77 -14.60 4.88 0.38
N LEU A 78 -14.39 5.38 -0.84
CA LEU A 78 -14.98 4.79 -2.05
C LEU A 78 -14.45 3.37 -2.30
N SER A 79 -13.17 3.08 -2.08
CA SER A 79 -12.61 1.74 -2.32
C SER A 79 -13.20 0.68 -1.39
N VAL A 80 -13.61 1.05 -0.18
CA VAL A 80 -14.31 0.14 0.75
C VAL A 80 -15.77 -0.07 0.32
N ARG A 81 -16.40 0.92 -0.34
CA ARG A 81 -17.81 0.87 -0.73
C ARG A 81 -18.04 0.26 -2.11
N PHE A 82 -17.10 0.46 -3.04
CA PHE A 82 -17.25 0.12 -4.44
C PHE A 82 -16.11 -0.78 -4.92
N LYS A 83 -16.46 -1.97 -5.42
CA LYS A 83 -15.50 -2.96 -5.92
C LYS A 83 -14.65 -2.42 -7.09
N TRP A 84 -15.24 -1.67 -8.02
CA TRP A 84 -14.51 -1.08 -9.15
C TRP A 84 -13.45 -0.05 -8.71
N VAL A 85 -13.73 0.73 -7.65
CA VAL A 85 -12.74 1.66 -7.08
C VAL A 85 -11.65 0.89 -6.36
N ARG A 86 -12.02 -0.19 -5.65
CA ARG A 86 -11.03 -1.08 -5.06
C ARG A 86 -10.10 -1.64 -6.13
N GLU A 87 -10.60 -2.17 -7.23
CA GLU A 87 -9.80 -2.73 -8.32
C GLU A 87 -8.96 -1.67 -9.04
N LEU A 88 -9.44 -0.42 -9.14
CA LEU A 88 -8.70 0.68 -9.76
C LEU A 88 -7.54 1.16 -8.88
N VAL A 89 -7.75 1.21 -7.57
CA VAL A 89 -6.83 1.85 -6.64
C VAL A 89 -5.94 0.81 -5.97
N ALA A 90 -6.44 -0.38 -5.69
CA ALA A 90 -5.78 -1.50 -5.02
C ALA A 90 -5.73 -2.74 -5.91
N SER A 91 -4.53 -3.25 -6.14
CA SER A 91 -4.34 -4.58 -6.72
C SER A 91 -5.02 -5.61 -5.83
N GLU A 92 -5.81 -6.53 -6.39
CA GLU A 92 -6.36 -7.64 -5.60
C GLU A 92 -5.29 -8.72 -5.43
N PRO A 93 -5.19 -9.35 -4.24
CA PRO A 93 -4.26 -10.44 -4.03
C PRO A 93 -4.57 -11.56 -5.04
N THR A 94 -3.55 -12.04 -5.73
CA THR A 94 -3.71 -12.97 -6.85
C THR A 94 -3.06 -14.30 -6.53
N LEU A 95 -3.81 -15.39 -6.66
CA LEU A 95 -3.29 -16.74 -6.49
C LEU A 95 -2.35 -17.07 -7.67
N LEU A 96 -1.08 -17.34 -7.38
CA LEU A 96 -0.06 -17.68 -8.38
C LEU A 96 0.17 -19.19 -8.50
N ALA A 97 0.02 -19.91 -7.38
CA ALA A 97 0.08 -21.37 -7.35
C ALA A 97 -0.90 -21.92 -6.32
N TYR A 98 -1.47 -23.08 -6.61
CA TYR A 98 -2.38 -23.80 -5.71
C TYR A 98 -2.12 -25.30 -5.82
N ASP A 99 -1.99 -25.95 -4.67
CA ASP A 99 -1.86 -27.41 -4.57
C ASP A 99 -0.74 -27.97 -5.47
N GLY A 100 0.48 -27.46 -5.31
CA GLY A 100 1.64 -27.86 -6.12
C GLY A 100 1.60 -27.43 -7.60
N LYS A 101 0.52 -26.81 -8.08
CA LYS A 101 0.35 -26.40 -9.48
C LYS A 101 0.44 -24.89 -9.63
N MET A 102 1.26 -24.43 -10.57
CA MET A 102 1.29 -23.02 -10.98
C MET A 102 0.08 -22.67 -11.83
N LEU A 103 -0.41 -21.44 -11.68
CA LEU A 103 -1.52 -20.89 -12.43
C LEU A 103 -1.00 -19.96 -13.53
N ASP A 104 -0.72 -20.49 -14.72
CA ASP A 104 -0.09 -19.75 -15.83
C ASP A 104 -0.85 -18.49 -16.26
N ALA A 105 -2.17 -18.55 -16.25
CA ALA A 105 -3.01 -17.38 -16.56
C ALA A 105 -2.81 -16.26 -15.53
N ALA A 106 -2.65 -16.61 -14.25
CA ALA A 106 -2.40 -15.65 -13.19
C ALA A 106 -1.00 -15.04 -13.32
N LEU A 107 0.03 -15.87 -13.55
CA LEU A 107 1.41 -15.43 -13.79
C LEU A 107 1.52 -14.44 -14.96
N THR A 108 0.84 -14.74 -16.07
CA THR A 108 0.82 -13.88 -17.26
C THR A 108 0.12 -12.54 -16.97
N LYS A 109 -0.99 -12.58 -16.22
CA LYS A 109 -1.76 -11.38 -15.85
C LYS A 109 -0.97 -10.47 -14.89
N THR A 110 -0.25 -11.04 -13.94
CA THR A 110 0.53 -10.31 -12.93
C THR A 110 1.95 -10.00 -13.38
N ARG A 111 2.39 -10.53 -14.55
CA ARG A 111 3.76 -10.44 -15.06
C ARG A 111 4.81 -11.00 -14.11
N VAL A 112 4.42 -12.00 -13.31
CA VAL A 112 5.32 -12.70 -12.38
C VAL A 112 5.89 -13.93 -13.07
N SER A 113 7.20 -14.12 -12.99
CA SER A 113 7.87 -15.28 -13.59
C SER A 113 7.72 -16.53 -12.71
N ARG A 114 7.90 -17.71 -13.32
CA ARG A 114 7.88 -18.98 -12.55
C ARG A 114 9.04 -19.02 -11.56
N GLU A 115 10.18 -18.44 -11.94
CA GLU A 115 11.39 -18.36 -11.14
C GLU A 115 11.19 -17.48 -9.89
N GLU A 116 10.42 -16.39 -10.01
CA GLU A 116 10.07 -15.52 -8.88
C GLU A 116 9.19 -16.26 -7.86
N VAL A 117 8.22 -17.04 -8.33
CA VAL A 117 7.40 -17.88 -7.45
C VAL A 117 8.25 -18.92 -6.73
N LEU A 118 9.13 -19.62 -7.44
CA LEU A 118 10.03 -20.60 -6.84
C LEU A 118 11.05 -19.97 -5.89
N ALA A 119 11.51 -18.75 -6.17
CA ALA A 119 12.36 -17.98 -5.26
C ALA A 119 11.62 -17.63 -3.96
N ALA A 120 10.35 -17.20 -4.05
CA ALA A 120 9.52 -16.93 -2.89
C ALA A 120 9.28 -18.19 -2.04
N VAL A 121 9.01 -19.33 -2.68
CA VAL A 121 8.86 -20.64 -2.01
C VAL A 121 10.13 -21.03 -1.25
N ARG A 122 11.31 -20.85 -1.86
CA ARG A 122 12.61 -21.09 -1.20
C ARG A 122 12.87 -20.12 -0.05
N ALA A 123 12.55 -18.85 -0.22
CA ALA A 123 12.68 -17.84 0.83
C ALA A 123 11.78 -18.15 2.04
N ALA A 124 10.62 -18.77 1.81
CA ALA A 124 9.73 -19.27 2.86
C ALA A 124 10.19 -20.58 3.51
N GLY A 125 11.30 -21.17 3.06
CA GLY A 125 11.93 -22.35 3.66
C GLY A 125 11.50 -23.69 3.05
N PHE A 126 10.79 -23.70 1.91
CA PHE A 126 10.35 -24.92 1.23
C PHE A 126 11.25 -25.24 0.03
N GLY A 127 11.59 -26.52 -0.16
CA GLY A 127 12.44 -26.98 -1.26
C GLY A 127 11.66 -27.24 -2.55
N HIS A 128 10.38 -27.59 -2.41
CA HIS A 128 9.52 -28.00 -3.53
C HIS A 128 8.14 -27.35 -3.45
N LEU A 129 7.54 -27.11 -4.62
CA LEU A 129 6.21 -26.51 -4.72
C LEU A 129 5.12 -27.42 -4.14
N ASP A 130 5.33 -28.74 -4.13
CA ASP A 130 4.38 -29.74 -3.62
C ASP A 130 4.17 -29.66 -2.09
N GLU A 131 5.14 -29.08 -1.36
CA GLU A 131 5.06 -28.83 0.09
C GLU A 131 4.17 -27.62 0.43
N VAL A 132 3.77 -26.87 -0.59
CA VAL A 132 3.02 -25.61 -0.47
C VAL A 132 1.57 -25.82 -0.92
N SER A 133 0.63 -25.31 -0.12
CA SER A 133 -0.80 -25.32 -0.48
C SER A 133 -1.15 -24.19 -1.45
N ALA A 134 -0.58 -23.01 -1.26
CA ALA A 134 -0.85 -21.85 -2.10
C ALA A 134 0.31 -20.86 -2.08
N VAL A 135 0.52 -20.18 -3.20
CA VAL A 135 1.35 -18.97 -3.28
C VAL A 135 0.46 -17.82 -3.73
N VAL A 136 0.41 -16.74 -2.95
CA VAL A 136 -0.44 -15.57 -3.19
C VAL A 136 0.46 -14.36 -3.40
N LEU A 137 0.26 -13.65 -4.51
CA LEU A 137 0.80 -12.31 -4.70
C LEU A 137 -0.07 -11.32 -3.94
N GLU A 138 0.49 -10.68 -2.93
CA GLU A 138 -0.16 -9.64 -2.15
C GLU A 138 -0.18 -8.31 -2.90
N THR A 139 -0.97 -7.36 -2.39
CA THR A 139 -1.21 -6.05 -3.04
C THR A 139 0.03 -5.16 -3.07
N ASP A 140 1.00 -5.44 -2.20
CA ASP A 140 2.29 -4.75 -2.11
C ASP A 140 3.36 -5.40 -3.00
N GLY A 141 3.00 -6.43 -3.77
CA GLY A 141 3.92 -7.19 -4.64
C GLY A 141 4.70 -8.28 -3.91
N SER A 142 4.50 -8.46 -2.60
CA SER A 142 5.11 -9.57 -1.86
C SER A 142 4.43 -10.90 -2.20
N CYS A 143 5.20 -11.97 -2.26
CA CYS A 143 4.66 -13.32 -2.44
C CYS A 143 4.56 -14.00 -1.08
N ASN A 144 3.35 -14.35 -0.68
CA ASN A 144 3.07 -15.07 0.56
C ASN A 144 2.86 -16.56 0.28
N VAL A 145 3.49 -17.42 1.08
CA VAL A 145 3.54 -18.86 0.86
C VAL A 145 2.78 -19.57 1.98
N VAL A 146 1.71 -20.27 1.63
CA VAL A 146 0.87 -21.00 2.59
C VAL A 146 1.29 -22.45 2.60
N LYS A 147 1.84 -22.90 3.73
CA LYS A 147 2.23 -24.30 3.93
C LYS A 147 1.03 -25.23 3.76
N ARG A 148 1.28 -26.41 3.18
CA ARG A 148 0.30 -27.50 3.16
C ARG A 148 0.10 -28.04 4.58
N ASN A 149 -1.07 -27.78 5.17
CA ASN A 149 -1.49 -28.45 6.39
C ASN A 149 -2.11 -29.79 6.02
N HIS A 150 -1.66 -30.84 6.70
CA HIS A 150 -2.19 -32.20 6.54
C HIS A 150 -3.63 -32.36 7.09
N ASP A 151 -4.17 -31.29 7.69
CA ASP A 151 -5.45 -31.25 8.41
C ASP A 151 -6.43 -30.28 7.72
N GLY A 152 -6.77 -30.59 6.47
CA GLY A 152 -8.01 -30.28 5.72
C GLY A 152 -8.69 -28.90 5.69
N LYS A 153 -8.36 -27.90 6.52
CA LYS A 153 -9.08 -26.62 6.59
C LYS A 153 -8.16 -25.44 6.91
N SER A 154 -7.47 -24.92 5.89
CA SER A 154 -6.82 -23.62 6.00
C SER A 154 -7.84 -22.50 5.72
N LYS A 155 -8.37 -21.90 6.79
CA LYS A 155 -9.34 -20.77 6.70
C LYS A 155 -8.78 -19.53 5.99
N SER A 156 -7.47 -19.44 5.79
CA SER A 156 -6.78 -18.31 5.16
C SER A 156 -7.00 -18.16 3.65
N ILE A 157 -7.61 -19.15 2.98
CA ILE A 157 -7.78 -19.17 1.52
C ILE A 157 -9.25 -18.88 1.08
N GLN A 158 -10.19 -18.76 2.02
CA GLN A 158 -11.64 -18.64 1.74
C GLN A 158 -12.07 -17.35 1.03
N GLY A 159 -11.19 -16.36 0.89
CA GLY A 159 -11.48 -15.10 0.18
C GLY A 159 -10.72 -14.92 -1.14
N ILE A 160 -9.93 -15.92 -1.56
CA ILE A 160 -9.05 -15.86 -2.74
C ILE A 160 -9.45 -16.91 -3.79
N VAL A 161 -10.18 -17.96 -3.39
CA VAL A 161 -10.78 -18.97 -4.28
C VAL A 161 -12.15 -18.51 -4.75
#